data_AF-A0A956KKK1-F1
#
_entry.id   AF-A0A956KKK1-F1
#
_cell.length_a   1.000
_cell.length_b   1.000
_cell.length_c   1.000
_cell.angle_alpha   90.00
_cell.angle_beta   90.00
_cell.angle_gamma   90.00
#
_symmetry.space_group_name_H-M   'P 1'
#
loop_
_entity.id
_entity.type
_entity.pdbx_description
1 polymer ?
#
loop_
_entity_poly.entity_id
_entity_poly.type
_entity_poly.pdbx_seq_one_letter_code
_entity_poly.pdbx_strand_id
1 'polypeptide(L)'
;DPQQRLLLEVGWNALADAGLPLAEVRGSNAGVFVGAAGFDWTLLAFGEAAIDAYAATGSSHAILANRLSYLWDLRGPSISVDAACASSLVAVHLAVAALRRRECDLALAGGVQLHLVPHTTLSLSRFGMMARDGRCKAFDSRADGFVRSEGCGVVVLKRLSDVDLARDRVYAVICGSAINQDGRSNGLTAPNALAQARVLRAALADARVEPEAVGFVETHGTGTALGDPIEFSALASAYGGVDAPCYLGAVKTNLGHAEAAAGIAGLIKAALAIHHGQIPGNLCLRRVNPDIELEGTRFVLPREVTPWTGPRHAGVSSFGFGGTNAHVILGPAPAAEASMVPARPGPRLLTVSAASRYLFFARSKQLAAALRSNTASLDDLAHTVTARGSHLSWRGHAIADEPEAMAEALERAHPRQLPAAAPRVVFLFSGQGGQWLDMGKALAAWSPIFREGLERCEQAIATVAGWSLTAALADERELARVDRVQPAIFAIQVALAGLWRSFGVEPAVVLGTSMGEVAAAHVAGLLGLEDAARVITTRSRLIAERLDRPGAMATVALSEAEVRRRLAGRDGDLEIAVVNSPINVVVAGSPEPLTTLMAELEGEGVFTRRVSVDYASHCSHVEVLAA
;
A
#
# COMPACT_ATOMS: atom_id res chain seq x y z
N ASP A 1 -2.49 0.93 -29.61
CA ASP A 1 -1.46 1.94 -29.38
C ASP A 1 -0.57 1.49 -28.21
N PRO A 2 0.74 1.30 -28.43
CA PRO A 2 1.71 1.05 -27.35
C PRO A 2 1.71 2.12 -26.25
N GLN A 3 1.31 3.36 -26.55
CA GLN A 3 1.17 4.42 -25.54
C GLN A 3 0.15 4.06 -24.45
N GLN A 4 -0.99 3.46 -24.83
CA GLN A 4 -1.99 2.98 -23.87
C GLN A 4 -1.43 1.87 -22.97
N ARG A 5 -0.55 1.00 -23.50
CA ARG A 5 0.06 -0.09 -22.72
C ARG A 5 1.06 0.45 -21.71
N LEU A 6 1.92 1.37 -22.12
CA LEU A 6 2.89 2.02 -21.24
C LEU A 6 2.20 2.80 -20.11
N LEU A 7 1.11 3.52 -20.40
CA LEU A 7 0.35 4.24 -19.37
C LEU A 7 -0.23 3.29 -18.32
N LEU A 8 -0.65 2.08 -18.69
CA LEU A 8 -1.13 1.08 -17.72
C LEU A 8 0.00 0.61 -16.80
N GLU A 9 1.17 0.31 -17.36
CA GLU A 9 2.34 -0.12 -16.58
C GLU A 9 2.88 1.00 -15.69
N VAL A 10 3.10 2.19 -16.26
CA VAL A 10 3.64 3.35 -15.54
C VAL A 10 2.64 3.88 -14.52
N GLY A 11 1.34 3.90 -14.83
CA GLY A 11 0.31 4.29 -13.86
C GLY A 11 0.19 3.30 -12.70
N TRP A 12 0.30 1.99 -12.96
CA TRP A 12 0.37 0.98 -11.91
C TRP A 12 1.60 1.20 -11.01
N ASN A 13 2.76 1.43 -11.62
CA ASN A 13 3.99 1.70 -10.89
C ASN A 13 3.91 2.99 -10.07
N ALA A 14 3.25 4.03 -10.57
CA ALA A 14 3.04 5.28 -9.85
C ALA A 14 2.15 5.09 -8.60
N LEU A 15 1.08 4.28 -8.70
CA LEU A 15 0.26 3.92 -7.54
C LEU A 15 1.04 3.08 -6.52
N ALA A 16 1.84 2.13 -6.99
CA ALA A 16 2.70 1.32 -6.13
C ALA A 16 3.77 2.16 -5.43
N ASP A 17 4.39 3.11 -6.13
CA ASP A 17 5.39 4.05 -5.61
C ASP A 17 4.79 5.04 -4.59
N ALA A 18 3.51 5.41 -4.77
CA ALA A 18 2.74 6.18 -3.80
C ALA A 18 2.27 5.34 -2.59
N GLY A 19 2.49 4.02 -2.59
CA GLY A 19 2.02 3.13 -1.52
C GLY A 19 0.50 3.06 -1.44
N LEU A 20 -0.20 3.15 -2.58
CA LEU A 20 -1.65 3.08 -2.69
C LEU A 20 -2.07 1.75 -3.32
N PRO A 21 -2.56 0.78 -2.54
CA PRO A 21 -3.10 -0.47 -3.07
C PRO A 21 -4.28 -0.20 -4.03
N LEU A 22 -4.37 -0.98 -5.10
CA LEU A 22 -5.48 -0.86 -6.06
C LEU A 22 -6.85 -1.04 -5.36
N ALA A 23 -6.92 -1.86 -4.31
CA ALA A 23 -8.13 -2.06 -3.54
C ALA A 23 -8.62 -0.80 -2.80
N GLU A 24 -7.72 0.11 -2.44
CA GLU A 24 -8.08 1.37 -1.76
C GLU A 24 -8.55 2.45 -2.74
N VAL A 25 -8.02 2.46 -3.96
CA VAL A 25 -8.40 3.45 -4.98
C VAL A 25 -9.57 3.00 -5.86
N ARG A 26 -9.87 1.70 -5.90
CA ARG A 26 -10.97 1.15 -6.69
C ARG A 26 -12.32 1.68 -6.22
N GLY A 27 -13.12 2.17 -7.15
CA GLY A 27 -14.44 2.76 -6.90
C GLY A 27 -14.39 4.19 -6.35
N SER A 28 -13.19 4.75 -6.12
CA SER A 28 -13.00 6.09 -5.59
C SER A 28 -13.23 7.17 -6.64
N ASN A 29 -13.36 8.42 -6.19
CA ASN A 29 -13.45 9.60 -7.05
C ASN A 29 -12.05 10.05 -7.56
N ALA A 30 -11.19 9.12 -7.95
CA ALA A 30 -9.87 9.44 -8.49
C ALA A 30 -9.96 9.87 -9.96
N GLY A 31 -9.28 10.96 -10.32
CA GLY A 31 -9.19 11.48 -11.69
C GLY A 31 -7.93 11.02 -12.44
N VAL A 32 -7.97 11.05 -13.77
CA VAL A 32 -6.87 10.68 -14.67
C VAL A 32 -6.71 11.75 -15.75
N PHE A 33 -5.51 12.35 -15.84
CA PHE A 33 -5.20 13.45 -16.75
C PHE A 33 -3.93 13.13 -17.54
N VAL A 34 -4.05 12.93 -18.84
CA VAL A 34 -2.93 12.46 -19.68
C VAL A 34 -2.66 13.45 -20.80
N GLY A 35 -1.43 13.97 -20.87
CA GLY A 35 -0.92 14.67 -22.03
C GLY A 35 -0.41 13.71 -23.09
N ALA A 36 -0.90 13.81 -24.32
CA ALA A 36 -0.41 13.01 -25.44
C ALA A 36 -0.54 13.79 -26.75
N ALA A 37 0.35 13.50 -27.70
CA ALA A 37 0.33 14.09 -29.03
C ALA A 37 0.77 13.05 -30.08
N GLY A 38 0.41 13.30 -31.33
CA GLY A 38 0.73 12.40 -32.45
C GLY A 38 -0.27 11.27 -32.61
N PHE A 39 -0.43 10.77 -33.84
CA PHE A 39 -1.45 9.78 -34.21
C PHE A 39 -0.83 8.63 -35.00
N ASP A 40 0.44 8.33 -34.72
CA ASP A 40 1.26 7.35 -35.42
C ASP A 40 0.61 5.95 -35.39
N TRP A 41 0.08 5.53 -34.23
CA TRP A 41 -0.61 4.25 -34.16
C TRP A 41 -1.90 4.23 -34.96
N THR A 42 -2.63 5.35 -35.02
CA THR A 42 -3.82 5.48 -35.88
C THR A 42 -3.45 5.31 -37.35
N LEU A 43 -2.35 5.91 -37.81
CA LEU A 43 -1.87 5.72 -39.19
C LEU A 43 -1.52 4.26 -39.49
N LEU A 44 -0.91 3.56 -38.54
CA LEU A 44 -0.55 2.15 -38.69
C LEU A 44 -1.78 1.23 -38.59
N ALA A 45 -2.68 1.47 -37.65
CA ALA A 45 -3.82 0.61 -37.34
C ALA A 45 -4.99 0.74 -38.33
N PHE A 46 -5.12 1.89 -38.98
CA PHE A 46 -6.13 2.13 -40.02
C PHE A 46 -5.57 1.98 -41.45
N GLY A 47 -4.34 1.48 -41.60
CA GLY A 47 -3.79 1.06 -42.90
C GLY A 47 -4.44 -0.21 -43.45
N GLU A 48 -4.55 -0.30 -44.78
CA GLU A 48 -5.28 -1.31 -45.56
C GLU A 48 -4.96 -2.78 -45.18
N ALA A 49 -5.72 -3.35 -44.24
CA ALA A 49 -6.13 -4.78 -44.12
C ALA A 49 -6.48 -5.25 -42.68
N ALA A 50 -6.29 -4.44 -41.63
CA ALA A 50 -6.33 -4.93 -40.23
C ALA A 50 -7.27 -4.18 -39.27
N ILE A 51 -8.34 -3.57 -39.78
CA ILE A 51 -9.34 -2.92 -38.92
C ILE A 51 -10.24 -4.01 -38.31
N ASP A 52 -10.05 -4.28 -37.01
CA ASP A 52 -10.93 -5.10 -36.20
C ASP A 52 -11.79 -4.25 -35.23
N ALA A 53 -12.60 -4.90 -34.41
CA ALA A 53 -13.47 -4.24 -33.42
C ALA A 53 -12.69 -3.42 -32.37
N TYR A 54 -11.40 -3.68 -32.17
CA TYR A 54 -10.55 -3.00 -31.20
C TYR A 54 -9.78 -1.83 -31.81
N ALA A 55 -9.74 -1.66 -33.13
CA ALA A 55 -9.00 -0.58 -33.79
C ALA A 55 -9.41 0.81 -33.26
N ALA A 56 -10.71 1.05 -33.07
CA ALA A 56 -11.22 2.33 -32.56
C ALA A 56 -10.76 2.62 -31.12
N THR A 57 -10.97 1.68 -30.20
CA THR A 57 -10.61 1.88 -28.78
C THR A 57 -9.11 1.75 -28.54
N GLY A 58 -8.42 0.96 -29.36
CA GLY A 58 -6.98 0.75 -29.31
C GLY A 58 -6.16 1.91 -29.86
N SER A 59 -6.76 2.85 -30.60
CA SER A 59 -6.03 3.96 -31.25
C SER A 59 -6.51 5.35 -30.81
N SER A 60 -7.70 5.45 -30.20
CA SER A 60 -8.24 6.73 -29.75
C SER A 60 -7.44 7.34 -28.60
N HIS A 61 -7.16 8.64 -28.71
CA HIS A 61 -6.53 9.44 -27.64
C HIS A 61 -7.37 9.50 -26.37
N ALA A 62 -8.70 9.60 -26.49
CA ALA A 62 -9.57 9.63 -25.31
C ALA A 62 -9.42 8.37 -24.44
N ILE A 63 -9.02 7.25 -25.04
CA ILE A 63 -8.85 5.98 -24.33
C ILE A 63 -7.53 5.91 -23.55
N LEU A 64 -6.58 6.82 -23.78
CA LEU A 64 -5.34 6.89 -23.00
C LEU A 64 -5.63 7.08 -21.51
N ALA A 65 -6.46 8.06 -21.15
CA ALA A 65 -6.91 8.25 -19.77
C ALA A 65 -8.02 7.24 -19.40
N ASN A 66 -9.03 7.07 -20.26
CA ASN A 66 -10.22 6.30 -19.91
C ASN A 66 -9.93 4.82 -19.65
N ARG A 67 -8.88 4.23 -20.24
CA ARG A 67 -8.53 2.82 -20.01
C ARG A 67 -8.01 2.59 -18.59
N LEU A 68 -7.28 3.56 -18.01
CA LEU A 68 -6.85 3.51 -16.60
C LEU A 68 -8.08 3.60 -15.70
N SER A 69 -8.95 4.58 -15.94
CA SER A 69 -10.21 4.73 -15.20
C SER A 69 -11.08 3.47 -15.26
N TYR A 70 -11.23 2.87 -16.44
CA TYR A 70 -12.03 1.67 -16.63
C TYR A 70 -11.45 0.45 -15.91
N LEU A 71 -10.15 0.16 -16.07
CA LEU A 71 -9.54 -1.06 -15.50
C LEU A 71 -9.42 -1.00 -13.97
N TRP A 72 -9.28 0.20 -13.42
CA TRP A 72 -9.12 0.43 -11.99
C TRP A 72 -10.39 0.93 -11.30
N ASP A 73 -11.48 1.12 -12.06
CA ASP A 73 -12.78 1.66 -11.60
C ASP A 73 -12.59 3.00 -10.86
N LEU A 74 -11.88 3.94 -11.51
CA LEU A 74 -11.69 5.30 -11.03
C LEU A 74 -12.80 6.19 -11.61
N ARG A 75 -13.51 6.93 -10.75
CA ARG A 75 -14.78 7.60 -11.10
C ARG A 75 -14.70 9.12 -11.16
N GLY A 76 -13.52 9.70 -10.99
CA GLY A 76 -13.30 11.13 -11.20
C GLY A 76 -13.12 11.50 -12.68
N PRO A 77 -12.77 12.76 -13.00
CA PRO A 77 -12.55 13.22 -14.36
C PRO A 77 -11.47 12.39 -15.07
N SER A 78 -11.72 11.98 -16.32
CA SER A 78 -10.78 11.21 -17.14
C SER A 78 -10.58 11.91 -18.48
N ILE A 79 -9.42 12.53 -18.68
CA ILE A 79 -9.19 13.48 -19.77
C ILE A 79 -7.82 13.23 -20.42
N SER A 80 -7.81 13.23 -21.74
CA SER A 80 -6.59 13.31 -22.54
C SER A 80 -6.52 14.67 -23.24
N VAL A 81 -5.36 15.32 -23.17
CA VAL A 81 -5.15 16.69 -23.68
C VAL A 81 -3.96 16.74 -24.64
N ASP A 82 -4.13 17.50 -25.73
CA ASP A 82 -3.07 17.81 -26.69
C ASP A 82 -2.84 19.32 -26.73
N ALA A 83 -1.74 19.75 -26.14
CA ALA A 83 -1.16 21.09 -26.24
C ALA A 83 0.27 20.99 -26.78
N ALA A 84 0.52 20.03 -27.69
CA ALA A 84 1.83 19.69 -28.21
C ALA A 84 2.87 19.45 -27.11
N CYS A 85 4.00 20.16 -27.13
CA CYS A 85 5.07 19.98 -26.16
C CYS A 85 4.66 20.37 -24.71
N ALA A 86 3.56 21.11 -24.53
CA ALA A 86 3.04 21.50 -23.22
C ALA A 86 2.02 20.48 -22.65
N SER A 87 1.60 19.47 -23.41
CA SER A 87 0.48 18.58 -23.08
C SER A 87 0.51 18.04 -21.64
N SER A 88 1.62 17.46 -21.20
CA SER A 88 1.66 16.87 -19.85
C SER A 88 1.64 17.89 -18.71
N LEU A 89 2.19 19.10 -18.88
CA LEU A 89 2.06 20.13 -17.83
C LEU A 89 0.66 20.76 -17.82
N VAL A 90 0.01 20.86 -18.98
CA VAL A 90 -1.42 21.21 -19.04
C VAL A 90 -2.26 20.14 -18.33
N ALA A 91 -1.96 18.85 -18.53
CA ALA A 91 -2.63 17.77 -17.81
C ALA A 91 -2.45 17.88 -16.28
N VAL A 92 -1.24 18.21 -15.82
CA VAL A 92 -0.94 18.47 -14.39
C VAL A 92 -1.73 19.68 -13.88
N HIS A 93 -1.77 20.78 -14.64
CA HIS A 93 -2.55 21.97 -14.28
C HIS A 93 -4.05 21.65 -14.10
N LEU A 94 -4.63 20.88 -15.03
CA LEU A 94 -6.03 20.44 -14.94
C LEU A 94 -6.26 19.52 -13.73
N ALA A 95 -5.34 18.62 -13.44
CA ALA A 95 -5.41 17.75 -12.25
C ALA A 95 -5.37 18.56 -10.94
N VAL A 96 -4.48 19.56 -10.85
CA VAL A 96 -4.39 20.46 -9.69
C VAL A 96 -5.68 21.27 -9.53
N ALA A 97 -6.26 21.78 -10.63
CA ALA A 97 -7.52 22.50 -10.60
C ALA A 97 -8.68 21.60 -10.11
N ALA A 98 -8.79 20.37 -10.62
CA ALA A 98 -9.81 19.41 -10.22
C ALA A 98 -9.69 19.03 -8.73
N LEU A 99 -8.46 18.79 -8.24
CA LEU A 99 -8.20 18.53 -6.82
C LEU A 99 -8.60 19.72 -5.94
N ARG A 100 -8.21 20.95 -6.30
CA ARG A 100 -8.55 22.17 -5.54
C ARG A 100 -10.07 22.43 -5.51
N ARG A 101 -10.78 22.09 -6.60
CA ARG A 101 -12.24 22.19 -6.70
C ARG A 101 -12.99 21.01 -6.10
N ARG A 102 -12.27 19.99 -5.61
CA ARG A 102 -12.85 18.74 -5.08
C ARG A 102 -13.69 17.98 -6.11
N GLU A 103 -13.35 18.12 -7.40
CA GLU A 103 -13.90 17.27 -8.47
C GLU A 103 -13.30 15.85 -8.40
N CYS A 104 -12.12 15.71 -7.80
CA CYS A 104 -11.51 14.44 -7.40
C CYS A 104 -10.75 14.58 -6.07
N ASP A 105 -10.44 13.46 -5.42
CA ASP A 105 -9.67 13.41 -4.16
C ASP A 105 -8.24 12.88 -4.34
N LEU A 106 -8.03 12.22 -5.47
CA LEU A 106 -6.76 11.67 -5.94
C LEU A 106 -6.70 11.93 -7.45
N ALA A 107 -5.52 12.27 -7.98
CA ALA A 107 -5.36 12.40 -9.42
C ALA A 107 -4.08 11.71 -9.91
N LEU A 108 -4.19 10.93 -10.98
CA LEU A 108 -3.05 10.52 -11.78
C LEU A 108 -2.88 11.55 -12.89
N ALA A 109 -1.71 12.19 -12.96
CA ALA A 109 -1.40 13.18 -13.99
C ALA A 109 -0.10 12.80 -14.69
N GLY A 110 -0.04 12.90 -16.01
CA GLY A 110 1.14 12.46 -16.73
C GLY A 110 1.14 12.80 -18.20
N GLY A 111 2.06 12.17 -18.93
CA GLY A 111 2.06 12.21 -20.38
C GLY A 111 2.89 11.11 -21.00
N VAL A 112 2.61 10.85 -22.28
CA VAL A 112 3.24 9.79 -23.07
C VAL A 112 3.52 10.30 -24.49
N GLN A 113 4.66 9.88 -25.04
CA GLN A 113 5.03 10.11 -26.43
C GLN A 113 5.82 8.91 -26.96
N LEU A 114 5.42 8.39 -28.12
CA LEU A 114 6.16 7.42 -28.92
C LEU A 114 6.23 7.86 -30.40
N HIS A 115 7.25 7.41 -31.11
CA HIS A 115 7.52 7.70 -32.53
C HIS A 115 7.48 6.40 -33.32
N LEU A 116 6.30 6.03 -33.82
CA LEU A 116 6.10 4.73 -34.48
C LEU A 116 6.29 4.82 -36.00
N VAL A 117 6.20 6.03 -36.57
CA VAL A 117 6.40 6.27 -38.01
C VAL A 117 7.33 7.47 -38.27
N PRO A 118 8.05 7.50 -39.41
CA PRO A 118 9.04 8.54 -39.66
C PRO A 118 8.46 9.89 -40.09
N HIS A 119 7.16 9.95 -40.44
CA HIS A 119 6.53 11.13 -41.08
C HIS A 119 6.73 12.42 -40.28
N THR A 120 6.47 12.41 -38.99
CA THR A 120 6.63 13.58 -38.11
C THR A 120 8.10 14.00 -38.01
N THR A 121 9.02 13.05 -37.87
CA THR A 121 10.47 13.34 -37.88
C THR A 121 10.94 13.97 -39.18
N LEU A 122 10.45 13.49 -40.33
CA LEU A 122 10.77 14.05 -41.64
C LEU A 122 10.21 15.47 -41.80
N SER A 123 8.98 15.70 -41.32
CA SER A 123 8.34 17.02 -41.34
C SER A 123 9.13 18.03 -40.49
N LEU A 124 9.45 17.68 -39.24
CA LEU A 124 10.21 18.55 -38.32
C LEU A 124 11.64 18.80 -38.82
N SER A 125 12.28 17.80 -39.44
CA SER A 125 13.59 17.97 -40.10
C SER A 125 13.52 18.98 -41.25
N ARG A 126 12.49 18.90 -42.10
CA ARG A 126 12.29 19.87 -43.20
C ARG A 126 11.92 21.25 -42.70
N PHE A 127 11.25 21.34 -41.55
CA PHE A 127 10.95 22.59 -40.88
C PHE A 127 12.19 23.22 -40.20
N GLY A 128 13.29 22.49 -40.08
CA GLY A 128 14.53 22.99 -39.47
C GLY A 128 14.54 22.98 -37.94
N MET A 129 13.66 22.20 -37.30
CA MET A 129 13.58 22.09 -35.83
C MET A 129 14.59 21.11 -35.22
N MET A 130 15.18 20.24 -36.05
CA MET A 130 16.00 19.11 -35.60
C MET A 130 17.49 19.48 -35.54
N ALA A 131 18.14 19.20 -34.40
CA ALA A 131 19.59 19.33 -34.26
C ALA A 131 20.32 18.33 -35.16
N ARG A 132 21.36 18.77 -35.87
CA ARG A 132 22.08 17.93 -36.84
C ARG A 132 22.88 16.81 -36.18
N ASP A 133 23.37 17.05 -34.97
CA ASP A 133 24.15 16.09 -34.18
C ASP A 133 23.28 15.22 -33.25
N GLY A 134 21.95 15.37 -33.32
CA GLY A 134 21.00 14.62 -32.50
C GLY A 134 21.09 14.94 -31.01
N ARG A 135 21.47 16.17 -30.62
CA ARG A 135 21.55 16.59 -29.21
C ARG A 135 20.83 17.90 -28.95
N CYS A 136 20.00 17.93 -27.90
CA CYS A 136 19.50 19.18 -27.34
C CYS A 136 20.64 19.87 -26.57
N LYS A 137 21.04 21.06 -27.01
CA LYS A 137 22.18 21.82 -26.47
C LYS A 137 21.70 23.11 -25.79
N ALA A 138 20.74 22.96 -24.86
CA ALA A 138 20.08 24.08 -24.19
C ALA A 138 21.08 25.09 -23.60
N PHE A 139 20.92 26.35 -24.00
CA PHE A 139 21.72 27.53 -23.63
C PHE A 139 23.17 27.54 -24.14
N ASP A 140 23.59 26.56 -24.94
CA ASP A 140 24.94 26.54 -25.53
C ASP A 140 24.99 27.33 -26.84
N SER A 141 26.14 27.94 -27.16
CA SER A 141 26.34 28.69 -28.40
C SER A 141 26.23 27.86 -29.68
N ARG A 142 26.16 26.53 -29.57
CA ARG A 142 25.96 25.60 -30.69
C ARG A 142 24.52 25.10 -30.80
N ALA A 143 23.59 25.64 -30.03
CA ALA A 143 22.16 25.33 -30.11
C ALA A 143 21.63 25.48 -31.55
N ASP A 144 21.21 24.37 -32.17
CA ASP A 144 20.78 24.30 -33.58
C ASP A 144 19.45 23.56 -33.76
N GLY A 145 18.74 23.24 -32.68
CA GLY A 145 17.52 22.45 -32.70
C GLY A 145 17.44 21.46 -31.54
N PHE A 146 16.38 20.65 -31.54
CA PHE A 146 16.22 19.56 -30.58
C PHE A 146 16.38 18.18 -31.24
N VAL A 147 16.53 17.14 -30.43
CA VAL A 147 16.36 15.75 -30.86
C VAL A 147 15.08 15.20 -30.27
N ARG A 148 14.29 14.47 -31.05
CA ARG A 148 13.07 13.82 -30.57
C ARG A 148 13.43 12.67 -29.64
N SER A 149 12.61 12.46 -28.61
CA SER A 149 12.71 11.27 -27.76
C SER A 149 11.36 10.74 -27.36
N GLU A 150 11.35 9.53 -26.81
CA GLU A 150 10.16 8.82 -26.38
C GLU A 150 10.13 8.78 -24.84
N GLY A 151 8.93 8.72 -24.26
CA GLY A 151 8.81 8.62 -22.81
C GLY A 151 7.37 8.52 -22.32
N CYS A 152 7.22 7.98 -21.12
CA CYS A 152 5.96 7.94 -20.38
C CYS A 152 6.25 8.25 -18.91
N GLY A 153 5.54 9.21 -18.34
CA GLY A 153 5.65 9.58 -16.93
C GLY A 153 4.27 9.84 -16.33
N VAL A 154 4.06 9.38 -15.10
CA VAL A 154 2.82 9.58 -14.33
C VAL A 154 3.19 9.93 -12.90
N VAL A 155 2.55 10.94 -12.33
CA VAL A 155 2.62 11.30 -10.91
C VAL A 155 1.24 11.11 -10.26
N VAL A 156 1.26 10.78 -8.97
CA VAL A 156 0.06 10.69 -8.14
C VAL A 156 -0.03 11.96 -7.29
N LEU A 157 -1.17 12.65 -7.36
CA LEU A 157 -1.41 13.92 -6.70
C LEU A 157 -2.56 13.79 -5.69
N LYS A 158 -2.33 14.31 -4.48
CA LYS A 158 -3.34 14.54 -3.43
C LYS A 158 -3.27 16.00 -3.01
N ARG A 159 -4.36 16.52 -2.45
CA ARG A 159 -4.29 17.79 -1.71
C ARG A 159 -3.43 17.56 -0.47
N LEU A 160 -2.58 18.52 -0.11
CA LEU A 160 -1.71 18.41 1.06
C LEU A 160 -2.52 18.21 2.36
N SER A 161 -3.74 18.74 2.44
CA SER A 161 -4.67 18.54 3.56
C SER A 161 -5.11 17.08 3.77
N ASP A 162 -4.98 16.25 2.74
CA ASP A 162 -5.47 14.87 2.73
C ASP A 162 -4.29 13.87 2.79
N VAL A 163 -3.06 14.38 2.90
CA VAL A 163 -1.84 13.60 3.05
C VAL A 163 -1.64 13.28 4.53
N ASP A 164 -1.48 12.01 4.84
CA ASP A 164 -1.02 11.58 6.16
C ASP A 164 0.51 11.49 6.12
N LEU A 165 1.22 12.50 6.63
CA LEU A 165 2.69 12.56 6.57
C LEU A 165 3.39 11.43 7.35
N ALA A 166 2.68 10.71 8.24
CA ALA A 166 3.22 9.53 8.90
C ALA A 166 3.17 8.28 8.00
N ARG A 167 2.38 8.31 6.92
CA ARG A 167 2.16 7.19 6.01
C ARG A 167 2.61 7.49 4.58
N ASP A 168 2.32 8.67 4.06
CA ASP A 168 2.48 9.03 2.66
C ASP A 168 3.85 9.66 2.41
N ARG A 169 4.55 9.17 1.38
CA ARG A 169 5.79 9.80 0.91
C ARG A 169 5.47 10.96 -0.01
N VAL A 170 5.92 12.16 0.35
CA VAL A 170 5.76 13.37 -0.46
C VAL A 170 7.11 13.76 -1.06
N TYR A 171 7.21 13.75 -2.40
CA TYR A 171 8.42 14.20 -3.10
C TYR A 171 8.56 15.72 -3.12
N ALA A 172 7.46 16.41 -3.44
CA ALA A 172 7.37 17.87 -3.50
C ALA A 172 5.89 18.30 -3.42
N VAL A 173 5.65 19.59 -3.20
CA VAL A 173 4.31 20.20 -3.21
C VAL A 173 4.16 21.04 -4.47
N ILE A 174 3.08 20.86 -5.23
CA ILE A 174 2.71 21.82 -6.29
C ILE A 174 2.05 23.03 -5.63
N CYS A 175 2.81 24.12 -5.49
CA CYS A 175 2.33 25.36 -4.85
C CYS A 175 1.37 26.11 -5.76
N GLY A 176 1.65 26.15 -7.06
CA GLY A 176 0.78 26.80 -8.04
C GLY A 176 1.15 26.49 -9.48
N SER A 177 0.26 26.84 -10.41
CA SER A 177 0.47 26.62 -11.84
C SER A 177 -0.35 27.59 -12.69
N ALA A 178 0.12 27.86 -13.90
CA ALA A 178 -0.61 28.66 -14.87
C ALA A 178 -0.41 28.15 -16.30
N ILE A 179 -1.40 28.42 -17.15
CA ILE A 179 -1.32 28.20 -18.60
C ILE A 179 -1.75 29.47 -19.34
N ASN A 180 -1.17 29.75 -20.51
CA ASN A 180 -1.62 30.83 -21.39
C ASN A 180 -1.32 30.54 -22.87
N GLN A 181 -1.51 31.55 -23.73
CA GLN A 181 -1.22 31.49 -25.16
C GLN A 181 -0.30 32.66 -25.58
N ASP A 182 0.62 32.40 -26.51
CA ASP A 182 1.47 33.37 -27.18
C ASP A 182 0.69 34.45 -27.95
N GLY A 183 -0.52 34.11 -28.40
CA GLY A 183 -1.35 34.95 -29.25
C GLY A 183 -0.71 35.14 -30.62
N ARG A 184 -0.74 36.38 -31.13
CA ARG A 184 -0.07 36.71 -32.39
C ARG A 184 1.40 37.04 -32.14
N SER A 185 2.29 36.09 -32.45
CA SER A 185 3.75 36.24 -32.43
C SER A 185 4.31 36.41 -33.87
N ASN A 186 5.64 36.33 -34.03
CA ASN A 186 6.33 36.48 -35.34
C ASN A 186 6.13 35.27 -36.29
N GLY A 187 5.21 34.38 -35.98
CA GLY A 187 4.85 33.19 -36.75
C GLY A 187 4.17 32.18 -35.83
N LEU A 188 3.30 31.32 -36.36
CA LEU A 188 2.53 30.38 -35.54
C LEU A 188 3.40 29.55 -34.57
N THR A 189 4.61 29.21 -35.02
CA THR A 189 5.57 28.39 -34.26
C THR A 189 6.66 29.19 -33.56
N ALA A 190 6.63 30.51 -33.65
CA ALA A 190 7.63 31.38 -33.02
C ALA A 190 7.21 31.69 -31.57
N PRO A 191 8.07 31.43 -30.57
CA PRO A 191 7.75 31.67 -29.17
C PRO A 191 7.63 33.17 -28.87
N ASN A 192 6.94 33.52 -27.78
CA ASN A 192 6.73 34.91 -27.35
C ASN A 192 7.23 35.17 -25.92
N ALA A 193 8.35 35.90 -25.79
CA ALA A 193 8.96 36.23 -24.49
C ALA A 193 7.99 36.90 -23.51
N LEU A 194 7.12 37.81 -24.00
CA LEU A 194 6.15 38.50 -23.14
C LEU A 194 5.07 37.55 -22.63
N ALA A 195 4.61 36.62 -23.47
CA ALA A 195 3.63 35.62 -23.07
C ALA A 195 4.22 34.62 -22.06
N GLN A 196 5.48 34.20 -22.28
CA GLN A 196 6.20 33.37 -21.33
C GLN A 196 6.37 34.09 -19.99
N ALA A 197 6.84 35.34 -19.97
CA ALA A 197 6.96 36.14 -18.74
C ALA A 197 5.61 36.28 -18.00
N ARG A 198 4.50 36.44 -18.73
CA ARG A 198 3.15 36.45 -18.13
C ARG A 198 2.77 35.12 -17.49
N VAL A 199 3.06 33.97 -18.13
CA VAL A 199 2.72 32.66 -17.53
C VAL A 199 3.56 32.38 -16.29
N LEU A 200 4.84 32.77 -16.32
CA LEU A 200 5.76 32.63 -15.18
C LEU A 200 5.22 33.42 -13.97
N ARG A 201 4.87 34.69 -14.17
CA ARG A 201 4.28 35.55 -13.11
C ARG A 201 2.92 35.05 -12.63
N ALA A 202 2.08 34.55 -13.52
CA ALA A 202 0.78 34.02 -13.15
C ALA A 202 0.90 32.76 -12.27
N ALA A 203 1.85 31.88 -12.56
CA ALA A 203 2.11 30.69 -11.74
C ALA A 203 2.70 31.05 -10.36
N LEU A 204 3.59 32.06 -10.29
CA LEU A 204 4.09 32.61 -9.03
C LEU A 204 2.96 33.21 -8.18
N ALA A 205 2.06 33.98 -8.82
CA ALA A 205 0.90 34.56 -8.16
C ALA A 205 -0.09 33.50 -7.65
N ASP A 206 -0.39 32.47 -8.45
CA ASP A 206 -1.21 31.32 -8.01
C ASP A 206 -0.56 30.56 -6.86
N ALA A 207 0.77 30.44 -6.87
CA ALA A 207 1.54 29.80 -5.80
C ALA A 207 1.68 30.67 -4.54
N ARG A 208 1.46 31.99 -4.65
CA ARG A 208 1.82 32.99 -3.64
C ARG A 208 3.29 32.88 -3.21
N VAL A 209 4.16 32.68 -4.20
CA VAL A 209 5.60 32.52 -4.03
C VAL A 209 6.30 33.70 -4.70
N GLU A 210 7.14 34.39 -3.93
CA GLU A 210 7.98 35.46 -4.46
C GLU A 210 9.10 34.91 -5.35
N PRO A 211 9.52 35.62 -6.42
CA PRO A 211 10.53 35.10 -7.34
C PRO A 211 11.87 34.73 -6.66
N GLU A 212 12.26 35.41 -5.59
CA GLU A 212 13.44 35.16 -4.76
C GLU A 212 13.46 33.74 -4.19
N ALA A 213 12.28 33.22 -3.84
CA ALA A 213 12.13 31.91 -3.20
C ALA A 213 12.34 30.74 -4.17
N VAL A 214 12.40 31.00 -5.47
CA VAL A 214 12.67 30.01 -6.52
C VAL A 214 14.16 29.92 -6.78
N GLY A 215 14.75 28.79 -6.35
CA GLY A 215 16.18 28.51 -6.51
C GLY A 215 16.52 27.66 -7.73
N PHE A 216 15.54 27.07 -8.42
CA PHE A 216 15.78 26.28 -9.62
C PHE A 216 14.65 26.47 -10.62
N VAL A 217 14.96 26.52 -11.91
CA VAL A 217 13.96 26.43 -12.98
C VAL A 217 14.38 25.34 -13.95
N GLU A 218 13.54 24.32 -14.04
CA GLU A 218 13.56 23.35 -15.13
C GLU A 218 12.85 23.97 -16.33
N THR A 219 13.67 24.46 -17.25
CA THR A 219 13.24 25.22 -18.43
C THR A 219 12.64 24.31 -19.50
N HIS A 220 11.91 24.92 -20.45
CA HIS A 220 11.55 24.24 -21.68
C HIS A 220 12.81 23.89 -22.48
N GLY A 221 13.79 24.79 -22.61
CA GLY A 221 15.18 24.51 -22.93
C GLY A 221 15.40 23.50 -24.05
N THR A 222 14.89 23.79 -25.25
CA THR A 222 14.95 22.86 -26.38
C THR A 222 16.31 22.85 -27.08
N GLY A 223 17.20 23.81 -26.81
CA GLY A 223 18.47 23.91 -27.53
C GLY A 223 18.31 24.56 -28.90
N THR A 224 17.37 25.49 -29.04
CA THR A 224 17.11 26.20 -30.30
C THR A 224 17.78 27.58 -30.27
N ALA A 225 18.37 27.98 -31.40
CA ALA A 225 19.07 29.27 -31.50
C ALA A 225 18.19 30.47 -31.13
N LEU A 226 16.90 30.44 -31.50
CA LEU A 226 15.94 31.51 -31.21
C LEU A 226 15.20 31.32 -29.87
N GLY A 227 14.85 30.08 -29.51
CA GLY A 227 14.01 29.81 -28.34
C GLY A 227 14.74 29.99 -27.03
N ASP A 228 16.00 29.56 -26.93
CA ASP A 228 16.76 29.64 -25.67
C ASP A 228 16.98 31.11 -25.22
N PRO A 229 17.36 32.08 -26.08
CA PRO A 229 17.41 33.49 -25.69
C PRO A 229 16.05 34.09 -25.30
N ILE A 230 14.97 33.70 -26.00
CA ILE A 230 13.61 34.17 -25.71
C ILE A 230 13.15 33.69 -24.33
N GLU A 231 13.38 32.42 -24.02
CA GLU A 231 13.05 31.84 -22.72
C GLU A 231 13.88 32.49 -21.60
N PHE A 232 15.18 32.69 -21.82
CA PHE A 232 16.04 33.37 -20.86
C PHE A 232 15.56 34.80 -20.58
N SER A 233 15.22 35.57 -21.62
CA SER A 233 14.68 36.93 -21.47
C SER A 233 13.39 36.95 -20.66
N ALA A 234 12.49 35.99 -20.91
CA ALA A 234 11.26 35.84 -20.15
C ALA A 234 11.53 35.52 -18.66
N LEU A 235 12.49 34.63 -18.39
CA LEU A 235 12.93 34.29 -17.03
C LEU A 235 13.54 35.51 -16.34
N ALA A 236 14.45 36.24 -16.98
CA ALA A 236 15.05 37.46 -16.44
C ALA A 236 13.99 38.52 -16.12
N SER A 237 12.96 38.65 -16.96
CA SER A 237 11.86 39.58 -16.72
C SER A 237 10.96 39.15 -15.54
N ALA A 238 10.77 37.85 -15.32
CA ALA A 238 9.86 37.33 -14.29
C ALA A 238 10.54 37.05 -12.94
N TYR A 239 11.84 36.70 -12.95
CA TYR A 239 12.60 36.24 -11.79
C TYR A 239 13.85 37.08 -11.46
N GLY A 240 14.22 38.04 -12.31
CA GLY A 240 15.41 38.88 -12.12
C GLY A 240 15.28 39.93 -11.01
N GLY A 241 16.38 40.61 -10.70
CA GLY A 241 16.44 41.75 -9.77
C GLY A 241 16.75 41.43 -8.30
N VAL A 242 17.33 40.26 -8.00
CA VAL A 242 17.47 39.76 -6.62
C VAL A 242 18.80 39.02 -6.40
N ASP A 243 19.26 38.92 -5.14
CA ASP A 243 20.63 38.49 -4.81
C ASP A 243 20.85 36.96 -4.73
N ALA A 244 19.82 36.16 -4.43
CA ALA A 244 19.98 34.72 -4.24
C ALA A 244 20.13 33.96 -5.59
N PRO A 245 21.05 33.01 -5.77
CA PRO A 245 21.22 32.33 -7.06
C PRO A 245 19.98 31.50 -7.45
N CYS A 246 19.67 31.48 -8.75
CA CYS A 246 18.63 30.62 -9.32
C CYS A 246 19.24 29.77 -10.45
N TYR A 247 19.21 28.46 -10.30
CA TYR A 247 19.82 27.56 -11.28
C TYR A 247 18.85 27.29 -12.44
N LEU A 248 19.36 27.27 -13.68
CA LEU A 248 18.59 26.95 -14.87
C LEU A 248 19.07 25.62 -15.45
N GLY A 249 18.14 24.72 -15.78
CA GLY A 249 18.49 23.44 -16.40
C GLY A 249 17.42 22.94 -17.37
N ALA A 250 17.79 21.96 -18.19
CA ALA A 250 16.87 21.28 -19.09
C ALA A 250 17.16 19.78 -19.16
N VAL A 251 16.19 18.95 -18.75
CA VAL A 251 16.21 17.47 -18.83
C VAL A 251 16.40 16.98 -20.26
N LYS A 252 16.02 17.81 -21.25
CA LYS A 252 16.16 17.50 -22.67
C LYS A 252 17.62 17.31 -23.09
N THR A 253 18.57 17.88 -22.36
CA THR A 253 20.01 17.65 -22.59
C THR A 253 20.45 16.22 -22.22
N ASN A 254 19.67 15.51 -21.40
CA ASN A 254 19.91 14.11 -21.01
C ASN A 254 19.09 13.14 -21.86
N LEU A 255 17.80 13.43 -22.04
CA LEU A 255 16.83 12.47 -22.58
C LEU A 255 16.33 12.81 -23.99
N GLY A 256 16.72 13.95 -24.56
CA GLY A 256 16.06 14.51 -25.73
C GLY A 256 14.69 15.12 -25.41
N HIS A 257 14.01 15.61 -26.45
CA HIS A 257 12.69 16.21 -26.31
C HIS A 257 11.57 15.16 -26.45
N ALA A 258 11.01 14.76 -25.31
CA ALA A 258 9.91 13.79 -25.25
C ALA A 258 8.52 14.37 -25.60
N GLU A 259 8.47 15.45 -26.39
CA GLU A 259 7.26 16.13 -26.88
C GLU A 259 6.13 16.22 -25.82
N ALA A 260 5.01 15.50 -25.99
CA ALA A 260 3.88 15.54 -25.05
C ALA A 260 4.22 15.07 -23.63
N ALA A 261 5.25 14.25 -23.46
CA ALA A 261 5.77 13.79 -22.17
C ALA A 261 6.93 14.65 -21.63
N ALA A 262 7.37 15.68 -22.35
CA ALA A 262 8.51 16.50 -21.95
C ALA A 262 8.27 17.25 -20.64
N GLY A 263 7.04 17.74 -20.44
CA GLY A 263 6.66 18.48 -19.25
C GLY A 263 6.69 17.63 -17.98
N ILE A 264 6.19 16.38 -18.04
CA ILE A 264 6.17 15.48 -16.89
C ILE A 264 7.58 14.99 -16.55
N ALA A 265 8.45 14.79 -17.54
CA ALA A 265 9.86 14.50 -17.31
C ALA A 265 10.56 15.64 -16.54
N GLY A 266 10.30 16.90 -16.92
CA GLY A 266 10.78 18.07 -16.21
C GLY A 266 10.23 18.17 -14.78
N LEU A 267 8.92 17.91 -14.60
CA LEU A 267 8.27 17.91 -13.29
C LEU A 267 8.89 16.87 -12.34
N ILE A 268 9.11 15.65 -12.83
CA ILE A 268 9.74 14.57 -12.07
C ILE A 268 11.17 14.96 -11.69
N LYS A 269 11.98 15.49 -12.63
CA LYS A 269 13.33 15.98 -12.34
C LYS A 269 13.34 17.05 -11.24
N ALA A 270 12.45 18.04 -11.34
CA ALA A 270 12.37 19.13 -10.37
C ALA A 270 11.91 18.64 -8.98
N ALA A 271 10.93 17.72 -8.92
CA ALA A 271 10.51 17.10 -7.67
C ALA A 271 11.64 16.28 -7.01
N LEU A 272 12.39 15.51 -7.80
CA LEU A 272 13.55 14.76 -7.31
C LEU A 272 14.69 15.69 -6.86
N ALA A 273 14.92 16.80 -7.57
CA ALA A 273 15.91 17.80 -7.17
C ALA A 273 15.58 18.42 -5.80
N ILE A 274 14.30 18.74 -5.55
CA ILE A 274 13.81 19.19 -4.23
C ILE A 274 14.03 18.10 -3.19
N HIS A 275 13.58 16.88 -3.47
CA HIS A 275 13.61 15.75 -2.54
C HIS A 275 15.04 15.37 -2.12
N HIS A 276 15.97 15.33 -3.06
CA HIS A 276 17.38 15.00 -2.80
C HIS A 276 18.22 16.21 -2.39
N GLY A 277 17.69 17.44 -2.51
CA GLY A 277 18.45 18.66 -2.23
C GLY A 277 19.65 18.84 -3.15
N GLN A 278 19.54 18.45 -4.41
CA GLN A 278 20.62 18.46 -5.41
C GLN A 278 20.11 18.99 -6.75
N ILE A 279 20.96 19.74 -7.46
CA ILE A 279 20.67 20.29 -8.78
C ILE A 279 21.50 19.53 -9.81
N PRO A 280 20.86 18.77 -10.72
CA PRO A 280 21.57 18.07 -11.78
C PRO A 280 22.24 19.03 -12.78
N GLY A 281 23.38 18.64 -13.33
CA GLY A 281 24.07 19.40 -14.38
C GLY A 281 23.28 19.47 -15.69
N ASN A 282 23.36 20.61 -16.38
CA ASN A 282 22.85 20.83 -17.72
C ASN A 282 23.88 20.34 -18.74
N LEU A 283 23.62 19.18 -19.34
CA LEU A 283 24.57 18.53 -20.24
C LEU A 283 24.76 19.33 -21.54
N CYS A 284 25.84 19.02 -22.25
CA CYS A 284 26.23 19.64 -23.52
C CYS A 284 26.61 21.14 -23.47
N LEU A 285 26.47 21.81 -22.33
CA LEU A 285 26.87 23.21 -22.13
C LEU A 285 28.39 23.36 -22.02
N ARG A 286 29.01 23.91 -23.07
CA ARG A 286 30.44 24.27 -23.15
C ARG A 286 30.63 25.78 -23.08
N ARG A 287 29.88 26.53 -23.89
CA ARG A 287 29.91 27.99 -23.96
C ARG A 287 28.49 28.50 -24.04
N VAL A 288 28.13 29.47 -23.21
CA VAL A 288 26.80 30.09 -23.21
C VAL A 288 26.55 30.77 -24.57
N ASN A 289 25.32 30.70 -25.06
CA ASN A 289 24.91 31.41 -26.27
C ASN A 289 25.16 32.93 -26.11
N PRO A 290 25.88 33.60 -27.04
CA PRO A 290 26.16 35.04 -26.94
C PRO A 290 24.91 35.92 -26.92
N ASP A 291 23.76 35.44 -27.39
CA ASP A 291 22.48 36.16 -27.33
C ASP A 291 21.83 36.08 -25.92
N ILE A 292 22.49 35.42 -24.96
CA ILE A 292 22.07 35.30 -23.56
C ILE A 292 22.97 36.16 -22.69
N GLU A 293 22.41 37.24 -22.14
CA GLU A 293 23.07 38.12 -21.18
C GLU A 293 23.00 37.55 -19.76
N LEU A 294 23.94 36.65 -19.43
CA LEU A 294 23.98 36.01 -18.10
C LEU A 294 24.58 36.93 -17.03
N GLU A 295 25.55 37.77 -17.41
CA GLU A 295 26.25 38.68 -16.50
C GLU A 295 25.28 39.71 -15.91
N GLY A 296 25.38 39.95 -14.59
CA GLY A 296 24.45 40.83 -13.87
C GLY A 296 23.09 40.22 -13.56
N THR A 297 22.85 38.95 -13.93
CA THR A 297 21.65 38.20 -13.51
C THR A 297 21.96 37.24 -12.37
N ARG A 298 20.93 36.81 -11.64
CA ARG A 298 21.03 35.78 -10.58
C ARG A 298 21.17 34.35 -11.12
N PHE A 299 21.12 34.16 -12.44
CA PHE A 299 20.98 32.83 -13.01
C PHE A 299 22.31 32.11 -13.11
N VAL A 300 22.29 30.82 -12.80
CA VAL A 300 23.44 29.94 -12.87
C VAL A 300 23.11 28.74 -13.75
N LEU A 301 23.98 28.42 -14.70
CA LEU A 301 23.84 27.23 -15.54
C LEU A 301 24.80 26.13 -15.02
N PRO A 302 24.34 25.19 -14.20
CA PRO A 302 25.18 24.16 -13.62
C PRO A 302 25.65 23.19 -14.71
N ARG A 303 26.92 22.77 -14.67
CA ARG A 303 27.48 21.75 -15.59
C ARG A 303 27.59 20.38 -14.94
N GLU A 304 27.62 20.37 -13.61
CA GLU A 304 27.80 19.18 -12.78
C GLU A 304 26.72 19.15 -11.70
N VAL A 305 26.55 17.99 -11.06
CA VAL A 305 25.61 17.86 -9.93
C VAL A 305 26.10 18.74 -8.78
N THR A 306 25.25 19.67 -8.35
CA THR A 306 25.60 20.66 -7.33
C THR A 306 24.67 20.48 -6.12
N PRO A 307 25.17 20.47 -4.87
CA PRO A 307 24.32 20.55 -3.70
C PRO A 307 23.42 21.79 -3.80
N TRP A 308 22.12 21.61 -3.64
CA TRP A 308 21.21 22.75 -3.61
C TRP A 308 21.36 23.39 -2.23
N THR A 309 21.88 24.61 -2.17
CA THR A 309 21.88 25.45 -0.97
C THR A 309 21.05 26.70 -1.26
N GLY A 310 20.23 27.15 -0.31
CA GLY A 310 19.33 28.30 -0.52
C GLY A 310 17.88 27.94 -0.85
N PRO A 311 17.12 28.84 -1.52
CA PRO A 311 15.68 28.73 -1.68
C PRO A 311 15.24 27.44 -2.39
N ARG A 312 14.28 26.72 -1.79
CA ARG A 312 13.91 25.35 -2.20
C ARG A 312 12.60 25.26 -2.99
N HIS A 313 12.25 26.30 -3.76
CA HIS A 313 11.20 26.19 -4.77
C HIS A 313 11.80 26.00 -6.15
N ALA A 314 11.11 25.23 -6.99
CA ALA A 314 11.45 25.02 -8.39
C ALA A 314 10.33 25.51 -9.33
N GLY A 315 10.69 26.15 -10.43
CA GLY A 315 9.81 26.36 -11.58
C GLY A 315 9.96 25.23 -12.60
N VAL A 316 8.90 24.87 -13.31
CA VAL A 316 8.94 23.91 -14.43
C VAL A 316 8.15 24.46 -15.60
N SER A 317 8.82 24.73 -16.71
CA SER A 317 8.23 25.32 -17.92
C SER A 317 8.07 24.30 -19.05
N SER A 318 6.97 24.41 -19.80
CA SER A 318 6.84 23.74 -21.09
C SER A 318 6.00 24.57 -22.07
N PHE A 319 6.55 24.80 -23.26
CA PHE A 319 5.97 25.68 -24.28
C PHE A 319 5.66 24.85 -25.54
N GLY A 320 4.38 24.77 -25.89
CA GLY A 320 3.94 24.05 -27.08
C GLY A 320 4.23 24.86 -28.34
N PHE A 321 4.66 24.20 -29.42
CA PHE A 321 4.95 24.89 -30.69
C PHE A 321 3.72 25.58 -31.31
N GLY A 322 2.50 25.27 -30.85
CA GLY A 322 1.28 26.00 -31.23
C GLY A 322 1.01 27.27 -30.40
N GLY A 323 1.88 27.62 -29.44
CA GLY A 323 1.81 28.82 -28.62
C GLY A 323 1.19 28.63 -27.23
N THR A 324 0.73 27.44 -26.86
CA THR A 324 0.24 27.17 -25.50
C THR A 324 1.41 27.00 -24.54
N ASN A 325 1.48 27.84 -23.51
CA ASN A 325 2.52 27.80 -22.49
C ASN A 325 1.98 27.27 -21.17
N ALA A 326 2.79 26.52 -20.43
CA ALA A 326 2.49 26.07 -19.08
C ALA A 326 3.71 26.30 -18.16
N HIS A 327 3.44 26.73 -16.93
CA HIS A 327 4.44 26.83 -15.87
C HIS A 327 3.89 26.33 -14.53
N VAL A 328 4.71 25.58 -13.80
CA VAL A 328 4.37 25.01 -12.48
C VAL A 328 5.41 25.44 -11.45
N ILE A 329 4.98 25.82 -10.26
CA ILE A 329 5.83 26.10 -9.10
C ILE A 329 5.73 24.93 -8.11
N LEU A 330 6.87 24.32 -7.81
CA LEU A 330 7.05 23.29 -6.79
C LEU A 330 7.71 23.88 -5.55
N GLY A 331 7.35 23.38 -4.37
CA GLY A 331 7.98 23.66 -3.09
C GLY A 331 8.35 22.37 -2.34
N PRO A 332 9.09 22.50 -1.23
CA PRO A 332 9.47 21.36 -0.41
C PRO A 332 8.25 20.71 0.24
N ALA A 333 8.33 19.39 0.45
CA ALA A 333 7.40 18.70 1.34
C ALA A 333 7.55 19.24 2.78
N PRO A 334 6.48 19.31 3.58
CA PRO A 334 6.60 19.54 5.02
C PRO A 334 7.53 18.50 5.63
N ALA A 335 8.32 18.89 6.63
CA ALA A 335 9.13 17.94 7.36
C ALA A 335 8.22 16.92 8.04
N ALA A 336 8.37 15.63 7.70
CA ALA A 336 7.78 14.58 8.51
C ALA A 336 8.51 14.56 9.85
N GLU A 337 7.78 14.61 10.96
CA GLU A 337 8.38 14.30 12.25
C GLU A 337 8.91 12.88 12.18
N ALA A 338 10.21 12.70 12.41
CA ALA A 338 10.82 11.39 12.47
C ALA A 338 10.28 10.65 13.70
N SER A 339 9.14 9.98 13.54
CA SER A 339 8.62 9.08 14.55
C SER A 339 9.52 7.87 14.59
N MET A 340 10.45 7.82 15.56
CA MET A 340 11.16 6.59 15.87
C MET A 340 10.15 5.59 16.41
N VAL A 341 9.62 4.74 15.53
CA VAL A 341 8.84 3.58 15.96
C VAL A 341 9.82 2.63 16.64
N PRO A 342 9.63 2.29 17.93
CA PRO A 342 10.51 1.35 18.60
C PRO A 342 10.53 0.03 17.82
N ALA A 343 11.73 -0.52 17.61
CA ALA A 343 11.88 -1.85 17.03
C ALA A 343 11.02 -2.83 17.82
N ARG A 344 10.08 -3.49 17.14
CA ARG A 344 9.23 -4.48 17.80
C ARG A 344 10.00 -5.79 17.92
N PRO A 345 10.09 -6.41 19.10
CA PRO A 345 10.70 -7.72 19.22
C PRO A 345 9.84 -8.78 18.50
N GLY A 346 10.49 -9.81 17.96
CA GLY A 346 9.84 -10.97 17.35
C GLY A 346 9.82 -10.97 15.81
N PRO A 347 9.34 -12.05 15.19
CA PRO A 347 9.40 -12.23 13.75
C PRO A 347 8.51 -11.25 12.99
N ARG A 348 8.91 -10.93 11.76
CA ARG A 348 8.12 -10.18 10.78
C ARG A 348 7.42 -11.12 9.83
N LEU A 349 6.23 -10.73 9.41
CA LEU A 349 5.50 -11.35 8.30
C LEU A 349 5.71 -10.50 7.05
N LEU A 350 6.21 -11.12 5.98
CA LEU A 350 6.38 -10.46 4.69
C LEU A 350 5.53 -11.20 3.66
N THR A 351 4.53 -10.51 3.11
CA THR A 351 3.65 -11.08 2.08
C THR A 351 4.17 -10.78 0.69
N VAL A 352 4.16 -11.77 -0.18
CA VAL A 352 4.46 -11.61 -1.61
C VAL A 352 3.21 -11.95 -2.40
N SER A 353 2.87 -11.12 -3.37
CA SER A 353 1.82 -11.43 -4.33
C SER A 353 2.19 -11.07 -5.76
N ALA A 354 1.61 -11.78 -6.72
CA ALA A 354 1.82 -11.55 -8.15
C ALA A 354 0.61 -11.99 -9.00
N ALA A 355 0.57 -11.54 -10.25
CA ALA A 355 -0.46 -11.93 -11.21
C ALA A 355 -0.25 -13.35 -11.78
N SER A 356 0.98 -13.89 -11.67
CA SER A 356 1.32 -15.24 -12.11
C SER A 356 2.31 -15.91 -11.17
N ARG A 357 2.35 -17.25 -11.18
CA ARG A 357 3.32 -18.04 -10.42
C ARG A 357 4.77 -17.68 -10.75
N TYR A 358 5.07 -17.42 -12.03
CA TYR A 358 6.40 -17.00 -12.47
C TYR A 358 6.80 -15.66 -11.85
N LEU A 359 5.91 -14.65 -11.93
CA LEU A 359 6.16 -13.33 -11.38
C LEU A 359 6.28 -13.33 -9.85
N PHE A 360 5.60 -14.25 -9.17
CA PHE A 360 5.77 -14.44 -7.73
C PHE A 360 7.23 -14.76 -7.38
N PHE A 361 7.84 -15.74 -8.06
CA PHE A 361 9.23 -16.12 -7.78
C PHE A 361 10.22 -15.01 -8.16
N ALA A 362 9.97 -14.28 -9.26
CA ALA A 362 10.77 -13.13 -9.63
C ALA A 362 10.72 -12.04 -8.54
N ARG A 363 9.52 -11.73 -8.02
CA ARG A 363 9.33 -10.75 -6.95
C ARG A 363 9.95 -11.19 -5.63
N SER A 364 9.82 -12.47 -5.25
CA SER A 364 10.46 -13.01 -4.05
C SER A 364 11.98 -12.86 -4.10
N LYS A 365 12.60 -13.16 -5.25
CA LYS A 365 14.05 -12.98 -5.43
C LYS A 365 14.48 -11.51 -5.37
N GLN A 366 13.67 -10.60 -5.93
CA GLN A 366 13.94 -9.16 -5.84
C GLN A 366 13.90 -8.66 -4.40
N LEU A 367 12.91 -9.09 -3.62
CA LEU A 367 12.80 -8.73 -2.20
C LEU A 367 13.93 -9.33 -1.37
N ALA A 368 14.29 -10.59 -1.62
CA ALA A 368 15.44 -11.24 -0.99
C ALA A 368 16.77 -10.50 -1.31
N ALA A 369 16.97 -10.11 -2.57
CA ALA A 369 18.14 -9.33 -2.97
C ALA A 369 18.19 -7.95 -2.31
N ALA A 370 17.05 -7.27 -2.17
CA ALA A 370 16.96 -5.97 -1.51
C ALA A 370 17.31 -6.02 -0.01
N LEU A 371 16.90 -7.09 0.67
CA LEU A 371 17.29 -7.35 2.07
C LEU A 371 18.79 -7.62 2.20
N ARG A 372 19.35 -8.46 1.33
CA ARG A 372 20.79 -8.80 1.34
C ARG A 372 21.70 -7.61 1.01
N SER A 373 21.25 -6.70 0.14
CA SER A 373 21.99 -5.48 -0.19
C SER A 373 21.83 -4.37 0.84
N ASN A 374 21.08 -4.61 1.92
CA ASN A 374 20.74 -3.62 2.96
C ASN A 374 20.18 -2.30 2.39
N THR A 375 19.44 -2.42 1.28
CA THR A 375 18.80 -1.25 0.64
C THR A 375 17.51 -0.83 1.34
N ALA A 376 16.95 -1.70 2.19
CA ALA A 376 15.77 -1.44 3.00
C ALA A 376 15.87 -2.17 4.34
N SER A 377 15.33 -1.53 5.40
CA SER A 377 15.10 -2.20 6.68
C SER A 377 14.08 -3.32 6.53
N LEU A 378 14.25 -4.42 7.27
CA LEU A 378 13.28 -5.52 7.31
C LEU A 378 11.89 -5.02 7.76
N ASP A 379 11.85 -4.10 8.72
CA ASP A 379 10.62 -3.54 9.27
C ASP A 379 9.87 -2.71 8.24
N ASP A 380 10.57 -1.80 7.58
CA ASP A 380 10.01 -0.93 6.55
C ASP A 380 9.55 -1.75 5.34
N LEU A 381 10.33 -2.76 4.95
CA LEU A 381 9.96 -3.63 3.84
C LEU A 381 8.73 -4.47 4.19
N ALA A 382 8.69 -5.10 5.36
CA ALA A 382 7.55 -5.89 5.82
C ALA A 382 6.28 -5.04 5.92
N HIS A 383 6.38 -3.82 6.48
CA HIS A 383 5.28 -2.87 6.52
C HIS A 383 4.81 -2.48 5.11
N THR A 384 5.74 -2.09 4.24
CA THR A 384 5.42 -1.57 2.90
C THR A 384 4.76 -2.63 2.03
N VAL A 385 5.30 -3.85 1.96
CA VAL A 385 4.72 -4.88 1.07
C VAL A 385 3.39 -5.42 1.59
N THR A 386 3.21 -5.47 2.92
CA THR A 386 2.03 -6.08 3.54
C THR A 386 0.88 -5.10 3.65
N ALA A 387 1.16 -3.89 4.15
CA ALA A 387 0.14 -2.88 4.41
C ALA A 387 -0.09 -1.92 3.24
N ARG A 388 0.91 -1.70 2.37
CA ARG A 388 0.85 -0.70 1.29
C ARG A 388 0.89 -1.31 -0.11
N GLY A 389 1.01 -2.64 -0.21
CA GLY A 389 1.04 -3.38 -1.46
C GLY A 389 -0.34 -3.81 -1.96
N SER A 390 -0.52 -3.86 -3.27
CA SER A 390 -1.66 -4.56 -3.88
C SER A 390 -1.51 -6.07 -3.74
N HIS A 391 -2.55 -6.74 -3.25
CA HIS A 391 -2.58 -8.19 -3.01
C HIS A 391 -3.21 -8.97 -4.18
N LEU A 392 -2.37 -9.44 -5.10
CA LEU A 392 -2.77 -10.16 -6.33
C LEU A 392 -3.10 -11.65 -6.08
N SER A 393 -3.49 -12.40 -7.12
CA SER A 393 -4.06 -13.75 -6.98
C SER A 393 -3.08 -14.83 -6.53
N TRP A 394 -1.81 -14.78 -6.98
CA TRP A 394 -0.77 -15.70 -6.49
C TRP A 394 -0.14 -15.10 -5.26
N ARG A 395 -0.35 -15.73 -4.09
CA ARG A 395 0.13 -15.22 -2.79
C ARG A 395 0.99 -16.25 -2.07
N GLY A 396 1.93 -15.74 -1.31
CA GLY A 396 2.79 -16.49 -0.41
C GLY A 396 3.32 -15.55 0.67
N HIS A 397 3.98 -16.11 1.67
CA HIS A 397 4.53 -15.35 2.77
C HIS A 397 5.82 -15.96 3.26
N ALA A 398 6.60 -15.15 3.96
CA ALA A 398 7.79 -15.54 4.70
C ALA A 398 7.71 -14.95 6.11
N ILE A 399 8.26 -15.67 7.08
CA ILE A 399 8.28 -15.27 8.49
C ILE A 399 9.71 -15.45 9.00
N ALA A 400 10.32 -14.38 9.48
CA ALA A 400 11.65 -14.35 10.08
C ALA A 400 11.85 -13.03 10.83
N ASP A 401 12.77 -13.00 11.77
CA ASP A 401 13.19 -11.82 12.54
C ASP A 401 14.48 -11.17 12.01
N GLU A 402 15.28 -11.90 11.22
CA GLU A 402 16.54 -11.40 10.65
C GLU A 402 16.50 -11.28 9.11
N PRO A 403 17.20 -10.28 8.51
CA PRO A 403 17.17 -10.04 7.07
C PRO A 403 17.58 -11.25 6.20
N GLU A 404 18.64 -11.97 6.56
CA GLU A 404 19.10 -13.13 5.79
C GLU A 404 18.11 -14.31 5.90
N ALA A 405 17.63 -14.59 7.11
CA ALA A 405 16.62 -15.63 7.32
C ALA A 405 15.32 -15.32 6.56
N MET A 406 14.93 -14.03 6.49
CA MET A 406 13.80 -13.58 5.68
C MET A 406 14.06 -13.78 4.18
N ALA A 407 15.25 -13.44 3.70
CA ALA A 407 15.63 -13.63 2.30
C ALA A 407 15.56 -15.12 1.89
N GLU A 408 16.12 -16.01 2.71
CA GLU A 408 16.03 -17.46 2.49
C GLU A 408 14.58 -17.96 2.52
N ALA A 409 13.77 -17.49 3.47
CA ALA A 409 12.37 -17.87 3.59
C ALA A 409 11.54 -17.41 2.37
N LEU A 410 11.81 -16.22 1.83
CA LEU A 410 11.17 -15.70 0.61
C LEU A 410 11.49 -16.56 -0.61
N GLU A 411 12.73 -17.03 -0.74
CA GLU A 411 13.16 -17.89 -1.85
C GLU A 411 12.54 -19.30 -1.76
N ARG A 412 12.26 -19.78 -0.55
CA ARG A 412 11.56 -21.06 -0.30
C ARG A 412 10.04 -20.93 -0.28
N ALA A 413 9.49 -19.71 -0.32
CA ALA A 413 8.06 -19.50 -0.20
C ALA A 413 7.28 -20.20 -1.33
N HIS A 414 6.23 -20.92 -0.94
CA HIS A 414 5.38 -21.63 -1.88
C HIS A 414 4.11 -20.83 -2.19
N PRO A 415 3.95 -20.31 -3.42
CA PRO A 415 2.78 -19.53 -3.74
C PRO A 415 1.56 -20.43 -3.94
N ARG A 416 0.40 -19.93 -3.54
CA ARG A 416 -0.92 -20.51 -3.85
C ARG A 416 -1.73 -19.49 -4.62
N GLN A 417 -2.51 -19.97 -5.59
CA GLN A 417 -3.50 -19.13 -6.25
C GLN A 417 -4.73 -19.08 -5.34
N LEU A 418 -5.07 -17.89 -4.85
CA LEU A 418 -6.23 -17.67 -4.01
C LEU A 418 -7.41 -17.12 -4.84
N PRO A 419 -8.66 -17.47 -4.48
CA PRO A 419 -9.84 -16.88 -5.08
C PRO A 419 -9.94 -15.38 -4.73
N ALA A 420 -10.68 -14.63 -5.53
CA ALA A 420 -10.91 -13.20 -5.29
C ALA A 420 -11.82 -12.95 -4.06
N ALA A 421 -12.74 -13.87 -3.77
CA ALA A 421 -13.66 -13.77 -2.63
C ALA A 421 -12.95 -14.12 -1.32
N ALA A 422 -13.21 -13.34 -0.28
CA ALA A 422 -12.75 -13.66 1.07
C ALA A 422 -13.43 -14.93 1.59
N PRO A 423 -12.70 -15.81 2.30
CA PRO A 423 -13.30 -17.02 2.88
C PRO A 423 -14.24 -16.65 4.03
N ARG A 424 -15.27 -17.48 4.25
CA ARG A 424 -16.06 -17.43 5.48
C ARG A 424 -15.25 -18.07 6.61
N VAL A 425 -15.05 -17.32 7.68
CA VAL A 425 -14.25 -17.76 8.84
C VAL A 425 -15.17 -18.26 9.96
N VAL A 426 -14.76 -19.33 10.63
CA VAL A 426 -15.40 -19.84 11.85
C VAL A 426 -14.39 -19.74 12.99
N PHE A 427 -14.79 -19.12 14.11
CA PHE A 427 -14.00 -19.18 15.34
C PHE A 427 -14.51 -20.34 16.20
N LEU A 428 -13.60 -21.26 16.53
CA LEU A 428 -13.88 -22.42 17.39
C LEU A 428 -13.19 -22.21 18.75
N PHE A 429 -13.98 -22.18 19.80
CA PHE A 429 -13.56 -21.97 21.18
C PHE A 429 -13.44 -23.32 21.89
N SER A 430 -12.22 -23.71 22.23
CA SER A 430 -11.92 -25.00 22.86
C SER A 430 -12.54 -25.16 24.26
N GLY A 431 -12.71 -26.40 24.69
CA GLY A 431 -12.99 -26.71 26.10
C GLY A 431 -11.74 -26.66 26.99
N GLN A 432 -11.86 -27.23 28.19
CA GLN A 432 -10.73 -27.47 29.09
C GLN A 432 -9.79 -28.56 28.53
N GLY A 433 -8.49 -28.43 28.74
CA GLY A 433 -7.47 -29.40 28.35
C GLY A 433 -6.33 -28.84 27.49
N GLY A 434 -6.49 -27.64 26.95
CA GLY A 434 -5.47 -26.95 26.14
C GLY A 434 -4.59 -25.96 26.89
N GLN A 435 -4.78 -25.82 28.21
CA GLN A 435 -4.02 -24.89 29.05
C GLN A 435 -2.56 -25.33 29.24
N TRP A 436 -1.69 -24.35 29.46
CA TRP A 436 -0.29 -24.55 29.86
C TRP A 436 0.17 -23.33 30.68
N LEU A 437 1.20 -23.53 31.50
CA LEU A 437 1.76 -22.49 32.37
C LEU A 437 2.24 -21.28 31.55
N ASP A 438 1.98 -20.05 31.99
CA ASP A 438 2.34 -18.81 31.28
C ASP A 438 1.64 -18.62 29.91
N MET A 439 0.55 -19.34 29.62
CA MET A 439 -0.19 -19.13 28.36
C MET A 439 -0.62 -17.67 28.17
N GLY A 440 -0.36 -17.11 26.98
CA GLY A 440 -0.69 -15.73 26.63
C GLY A 440 0.31 -14.65 27.09
N LYS A 441 1.28 -14.98 27.96
CA LYS A 441 2.27 -14.00 28.50
C LYS A 441 3.08 -13.29 27.41
N ALA A 442 3.62 -14.05 26.46
CA ALA A 442 4.37 -13.48 25.34
C ALA A 442 3.49 -12.57 24.45
N LEU A 443 2.22 -12.95 24.24
CA LEU A 443 1.28 -12.15 23.46
C LEU A 443 0.88 -10.85 24.18
N ALA A 444 0.72 -10.87 25.51
CA ALA A 444 0.44 -9.67 26.31
C ALA A 444 1.63 -8.69 26.34
N ALA A 445 2.87 -9.22 26.28
CA ALA A 445 4.05 -8.38 26.12
C ALA A 445 4.12 -7.75 24.72
N TRP A 446 3.76 -8.51 23.67
CA TRP A 446 3.88 -8.08 22.27
C TRP A 446 2.73 -7.21 21.77
N SER A 447 1.48 -7.53 22.11
CA SER A 447 0.27 -6.87 21.59
C SER A 447 -0.48 -6.13 22.68
N PRO A 448 -0.58 -4.78 22.59
CA PRO A 448 -1.45 -3.99 23.46
C PRO A 448 -2.91 -4.45 23.41
N ILE A 449 -3.42 -4.82 22.24
CA ILE A 449 -4.82 -5.28 22.06
C ILE A 449 -5.09 -6.57 22.83
N PHE A 450 -4.16 -7.52 22.75
CA PHE A 450 -4.28 -8.77 23.51
C PHE A 450 -4.21 -8.51 25.01
N ARG A 451 -3.24 -7.68 25.44
CA ARG A 451 -3.06 -7.30 26.84
C ARG A 451 -4.30 -6.62 27.42
N GLU A 452 -4.83 -5.60 26.74
CA GLU A 452 -6.05 -4.90 27.15
C GLU A 452 -7.26 -5.86 27.23
N GLY A 453 -7.38 -6.79 26.27
CA GLY A 453 -8.41 -7.84 26.31
C GLY A 453 -8.28 -8.74 27.54
N LEU A 454 -7.05 -9.14 27.88
CA LEU A 454 -6.76 -9.97 29.05
C LEU A 454 -7.01 -9.22 30.36
N GLU A 455 -6.58 -7.97 30.47
CA GLU A 455 -6.79 -7.09 31.62
C GLU A 455 -8.28 -6.85 31.90
N ARG A 456 -9.08 -6.64 30.84
CA ARG A 456 -10.54 -6.52 30.97
C ARG A 456 -11.18 -7.80 31.49
N CYS A 457 -10.73 -8.97 31.01
CA CYS A 457 -11.19 -10.25 31.52
C CYS A 457 -10.77 -10.46 32.98
N GLU A 458 -9.53 -10.11 33.34
CA GLU A 458 -9.04 -10.19 34.71
C GLU A 458 -9.89 -9.35 35.65
N GLN A 459 -10.20 -8.09 35.30
CA GLN A 459 -11.05 -7.23 36.11
C GLN A 459 -12.46 -7.82 36.31
N ALA A 460 -13.06 -8.36 35.24
CA ALA A 460 -14.38 -8.98 35.29
C ALA A 460 -14.38 -10.25 36.16
N ILE A 461 -13.34 -11.09 36.04
CA ILE A 461 -13.18 -12.31 36.84
C ILE A 461 -12.93 -11.94 38.32
N ALA A 462 -12.02 -11.02 38.61
CA ALA A 462 -11.68 -10.61 39.96
C ALA A 462 -12.90 -10.06 40.71
N THR A 463 -13.79 -9.34 40.02
CA THR A 463 -15.05 -8.82 40.58
C THR A 463 -15.98 -9.93 41.07
N VAL A 464 -16.00 -11.09 40.40
CA VAL A 464 -16.87 -12.23 40.76
C VAL A 464 -16.17 -13.20 41.72
N ALA A 465 -14.87 -13.39 41.55
CA ALA A 465 -14.14 -14.52 42.11
C ALA A 465 -13.15 -14.13 43.23
N GLY A 466 -12.71 -12.87 43.28
CA GLY A 466 -11.79 -12.36 44.30
C GLY A 466 -10.32 -12.78 44.14
N TRP A 467 -9.90 -13.28 42.98
CA TRP A 467 -8.50 -13.68 42.70
C TRP A 467 -7.96 -13.06 41.40
N SER A 468 -6.63 -13.03 41.25
CA SER A 468 -5.95 -12.45 40.09
C SER A 468 -5.72 -13.51 39.00
N LEU A 469 -6.20 -13.21 37.80
CA LEU A 469 -6.01 -14.05 36.61
C LEU A 469 -4.54 -14.22 36.27
N THR A 470 -3.79 -13.11 36.22
CA THR A 470 -2.37 -13.15 35.88
C THR A 470 -1.56 -13.95 36.89
N ALA A 471 -1.88 -13.86 38.19
CA ALA A 471 -1.23 -14.68 39.22
C ALA A 471 -1.52 -16.18 39.01
N ALA A 472 -2.76 -16.55 38.71
CA ALA A 472 -3.13 -17.95 38.46
C ALA A 472 -2.46 -18.53 37.21
N LEU A 473 -2.28 -17.74 36.14
CA LEU A 473 -1.58 -18.17 34.92
C LEU A 473 -0.09 -18.48 35.15
N ALA A 474 0.51 -17.88 36.19
CA ALA A 474 1.93 -18.02 36.53
C ALA A 474 2.20 -19.09 37.60
N ASP A 475 1.18 -19.75 38.15
CA ASP A 475 1.30 -20.80 39.16
C ASP A 475 0.60 -22.08 38.68
N GLU A 476 1.39 -23.14 38.47
CA GLU A 476 0.89 -24.42 37.96
C GLU A 476 -0.16 -25.05 38.88
N ARG A 477 -0.04 -24.87 40.21
CA ARG A 477 -0.98 -25.44 41.19
C ARG A 477 -2.30 -24.69 41.17
N GLU A 478 -2.26 -23.37 41.06
CA GLU A 478 -3.48 -22.58 40.91
C GLU A 478 -4.15 -22.87 39.57
N LEU A 479 -3.39 -22.90 38.47
CA LEU A 479 -3.93 -23.19 37.13
C LEU A 479 -4.51 -24.61 37.01
N ALA A 480 -4.07 -25.56 37.83
CA ALA A 480 -4.64 -26.91 37.85
C ALA A 480 -6.07 -26.95 38.41
N ARG A 481 -6.48 -25.98 39.22
CA ARG A 481 -7.82 -25.96 39.84
C ARG A 481 -8.89 -25.59 38.82
N VAL A 482 -10.01 -26.31 38.82
CA VAL A 482 -11.09 -26.08 37.85
C VAL A 482 -11.67 -24.65 37.95
N ASP A 483 -11.78 -24.11 39.16
CA ASP A 483 -12.26 -22.77 39.46
C ASP A 483 -11.31 -21.64 39.01
N ARG A 484 -10.10 -22.00 38.55
CA ARG A 484 -9.11 -21.09 37.97
C ARG A 484 -8.92 -21.33 36.48
N VAL A 485 -8.78 -22.59 36.07
CA VAL A 485 -8.45 -22.98 34.69
C VAL A 485 -9.53 -22.58 33.69
N GLN A 486 -10.82 -22.74 34.04
CA GLN A 486 -11.92 -22.43 33.12
C GLN A 486 -12.04 -20.92 32.86
N PRO A 487 -12.06 -20.04 33.90
CA PRO A 487 -11.98 -18.59 33.68
C PRO A 487 -10.69 -18.16 32.95
N ALA A 488 -9.57 -18.81 33.21
CA ALA A 488 -8.31 -18.50 32.52
C ALA A 488 -8.35 -18.82 31.02
N ILE A 489 -8.86 -20.01 30.63
CA ILE A 489 -9.05 -20.37 29.22
C ILE A 489 -10.02 -19.40 28.55
N PHE A 490 -11.13 -19.05 29.21
CA PHE A 490 -12.09 -18.06 28.72
C PHE A 490 -11.42 -16.72 28.42
N ALA A 491 -10.62 -16.20 29.36
CA ALA A 491 -9.94 -14.92 29.19
C ALA A 491 -8.96 -14.92 28.02
N ILE A 492 -8.15 -15.99 27.89
CA ILE A 492 -7.23 -16.17 26.75
C ILE A 492 -7.99 -16.23 25.42
N GLN A 493 -9.08 -16.98 25.37
CA GLN A 493 -9.91 -17.12 24.19
C GLN A 493 -10.54 -15.79 23.74
N VAL A 494 -11.06 -15.01 24.69
CA VAL A 494 -11.63 -13.67 24.41
C VAL A 494 -10.55 -12.71 23.93
N ALA A 495 -9.38 -12.69 24.58
CA ALA A 495 -8.26 -11.86 24.17
C ALA A 495 -7.71 -12.23 22.79
N LEU A 496 -7.61 -13.53 22.47
CA LEU A 496 -7.23 -14.02 21.13
C LEU A 496 -8.27 -13.62 20.06
N ALA A 497 -9.56 -13.71 20.36
CA ALA A 497 -10.62 -13.30 19.44
C ALA A 497 -10.53 -11.80 19.12
N GLY A 498 -10.28 -10.97 20.14
CA GLY A 498 -10.01 -9.53 19.96
C GLY A 498 -8.78 -9.27 19.10
N LEU A 499 -7.69 -10.02 19.32
CA LEU A 499 -6.48 -9.92 18.51
C LEU A 499 -6.71 -10.29 17.05
N TRP A 500 -7.40 -11.40 16.76
CA TRP A 500 -7.72 -11.79 15.39
C TRP A 500 -8.59 -10.76 14.66
N ARG A 501 -9.62 -10.24 15.34
CA ARG A 501 -10.46 -9.16 14.81
C ARG A 501 -9.66 -7.89 14.49
N SER A 502 -8.65 -7.57 15.29
CA SER A 502 -7.78 -6.42 15.02
C SER A 502 -6.97 -6.55 13.71
N PHE A 503 -6.77 -7.78 13.21
CA PHE A 503 -6.18 -8.03 11.89
C PHE A 503 -7.23 -8.09 10.77
N GLY A 504 -8.49 -7.74 11.05
CA GLY A 504 -9.60 -7.80 10.10
C GLY A 504 -10.19 -9.20 9.89
N VAL A 505 -9.84 -10.17 10.75
CA VAL A 505 -10.42 -11.52 10.68
C VAL A 505 -11.71 -11.56 11.48
N GLU A 506 -12.83 -11.40 10.79
CA GLU A 506 -14.17 -11.45 11.39
C GLU A 506 -14.81 -12.84 11.24
N PRO A 507 -15.29 -13.46 12.33
CA PRO A 507 -15.99 -14.74 12.26
C PRO A 507 -17.40 -14.55 11.70
N ALA A 508 -17.75 -15.36 10.69
CA ALA A 508 -19.13 -15.48 10.21
C ALA A 508 -19.97 -16.42 11.10
N VAL A 509 -19.30 -17.32 11.83
CA VAL A 509 -19.90 -18.25 12.80
C VAL A 509 -18.93 -18.41 13.96
N VAL A 510 -19.47 -18.55 15.17
CA VAL A 510 -18.70 -18.98 16.34
C VAL A 510 -19.25 -20.33 16.83
N LEU A 511 -18.36 -21.18 17.33
CA LEU A 511 -18.70 -22.47 17.93
C LEU A 511 -17.88 -22.63 19.20
N GLY A 512 -18.47 -23.16 20.26
CA GLY A 512 -17.75 -23.49 21.49
C GLY A 512 -17.88 -24.96 21.84
N THR A 513 -16.88 -25.51 22.52
CA THR A 513 -16.95 -26.85 23.10
C THR A 513 -17.11 -26.73 24.60
N SER A 514 -18.25 -27.15 25.15
CA SER A 514 -18.53 -27.11 26.60
C SER A 514 -18.34 -25.68 27.15
N MET A 515 -17.39 -25.47 28.07
CA MET A 515 -17.07 -24.15 28.62
C MET A 515 -16.70 -23.10 27.56
N GLY A 516 -16.16 -23.52 26.41
CA GLY A 516 -15.81 -22.61 25.31
C GLY A 516 -17.01 -21.88 24.72
N GLU A 517 -18.23 -22.38 24.92
CA GLU A 517 -19.45 -21.68 24.49
C GLU A 517 -19.65 -20.35 25.20
N VAL A 518 -19.10 -20.17 26.41
CA VAL A 518 -19.19 -18.88 27.12
C VAL A 518 -18.37 -17.81 26.39
N ALA A 519 -17.15 -18.16 25.94
CA ALA A 519 -16.33 -17.26 25.12
C ALA A 519 -16.96 -17.03 23.74
N ALA A 520 -17.51 -18.08 23.12
CA ALA A 520 -18.22 -17.96 21.84
C ALA A 520 -19.43 -17.02 21.95
N ALA A 521 -20.26 -17.18 22.98
CA ALA A 521 -21.43 -16.34 23.25
C ALA A 521 -21.04 -14.88 23.47
N HIS A 522 -19.94 -14.63 24.19
CA HIS A 522 -19.39 -13.28 24.33
C HIS A 522 -18.95 -12.68 22.99
N VAL A 523 -18.17 -13.42 22.19
CA VAL A 523 -17.64 -12.95 20.91
C VAL A 523 -18.74 -12.73 19.86
N ALA A 524 -19.83 -13.49 19.94
CA ALA A 524 -21.05 -13.29 19.17
C ALA A 524 -21.92 -12.10 19.66
N GLY A 525 -21.61 -11.51 20.81
CA GLY A 525 -22.37 -10.42 21.41
C GLY A 525 -23.66 -10.85 22.12
N LEU A 526 -23.82 -12.15 22.40
CA LEU A 526 -24.96 -12.67 23.16
C LEU A 526 -24.82 -12.42 24.67
N LEU A 527 -23.56 -12.34 25.16
CA LEU A 527 -23.24 -12.02 26.54
C LEU A 527 -22.27 -10.84 26.61
N GLY A 528 -22.57 -9.88 27.50
CA GLY A 528 -21.58 -8.90 27.94
C GLY A 528 -20.38 -9.56 28.61
N LEU A 529 -19.25 -8.87 28.70
CA LEU A 529 -18.02 -9.46 29.27
C LEU A 529 -18.21 -9.82 30.75
N GLU A 530 -18.89 -8.96 31.50
CA GLU A 530 -19.17 -9.13 32.92
C GLU A 530 -20.09 -10.34 33.17
N ASP A 531 -21.12 -10.51 32.34
CA ASP A 531 -22.03 -11.65 32.42
C ASP A 531 -21.33 -12.95 32.02
N ALA A 532 -20.53 -12.93 30.95
CA ALA A 532 -19.75 -14.09 30.54
C ALA A 532 -18.74 -14.50 31.62
N ALA A 533 -18.04 -13.54 32.22
CA ALA A 533 -17.14 -13.77 33.36
C ALA A 533 -17.89 -14.31 34.58
N ARG A 534 -19.10 -13.80 34.86
CA ARG A 534 -19.96 -14.32 35.93
C ARG A 534 -20.37 -15.76 35.66
N VAL A 535 -20.77 -16.10 34.45
CA VAL A 535 -21.16 -17.48 34.07
C VAL A 535 -19.98 -18.43 34.24
N ILE A 536 -18.82 -18.14 33.64
CA ILE A 536 -17.68 -19.06 33.65
C ILE A 536 -17.13 -19.24 35.07
N THR A 537 -16.98 -18.15 35.83
CA THR A 537 -16.48 -18.18 37.21
C THR A 537 -17.45 -18.88 38.16
N THR A 538 -18.76 -18.58 38.04
CA THR A 538 -19.76 -19.20 38.94
C THR A 538 -19.84 -20.69 38.69
N ARG A 539 -19.91 -21.12 37.42
CA ARG A 539 -19.93 -22.54 37.06
C ARG A 539 -18.69 -23.25 37.60
N SER A 540 -17.50 -22.73 37.32
CA SER A 540 -16.25 -23.39 37.70
C SER A 540 -16.07 -23.47 39.21
N ARG A 541 -16.50 -22.44 39.95
CA ARG A 541 -16.54 -22.44 41.42
C ARG A 541 -17.52 -23.48 41.97
N LEU A 542 -18.73 -23.56 41.41
CA LEU A 542 -19.72 -24.57 41.83
C LEU A 542 -19.20 -26.00 41.61
N ILE A 543 -18.51 -26.25 40.49
CA ILE A 543 -17.84 -27.54 40.22
C ILE A 543 -16.83 -27.83 41.34
N ALA A 544 -15.98 -26.86 41.69
CA ALA A 544 -14.96 -27.05 42.72
C ALA A 544 -15.53 -27.22 44.15
N GLU A 545 -16.65 -26.56 44.46
CA GLU A 545 -17.22 -26.52 45.82
C GLU A 545 -18.26 -27.61 46.10
N ARG A 546 -19.01 -28.07 45.08
CA ARG A 546 -20.21 -28.90 45.28
C ARG A 546 -20.17 -30.29 44.64
N LEU A 547 -19.17 -30.57 43.78
CA LEU A 547 -18.97 -31.93 43.27
C LEU A 547 -18.16 -32.72 44.30
N ASP A 548 -18.84 -33.15 45.36
CA ASP A 548 -18.24 -33.89 46.47
C ASP A 548 -17.89 -35.34 46.08
N ARG A 549 -18.49 -35.86 45.00
CA ARG A 549 -18.23 -37.20 44.47
C ARG A 549 -17.14 -37.15 43.40
N PRO A 550 -16.08 -37.96 43.49
CA PRO A 550 -15.06 -37.99 42.46
C PRO A 550 -15.69 -38.44 41.14
N GLY A 551 -15.45 -37.69 40.08
CA GLY A 551 -15.89 -38.01 38.72
C GLY A 551 -14.71 -38.25 37.81
N ALA A 552 -14.94 -38.87 36.66
CA ALA A 552 -13.92 -39.05 35.65
C ALA A 552 -14.51 -38.95 34.25
N MET A 553 -13.66 -38.58 33.30
CA MET A 553 -13.99 -38.56 31.88
C MET A 553 -12.89 -39.25 31.07
N ALA A 554 -13.26 -39.96 30.01
CA ALA A 554 -12.31 -40.61 29.10
C ALA A 554 -12.77 -40.48 27.65
N THR A 555 -11.83 -40.22 26.75
CA THR A 555 -12.07 -40.34 25.32
C THR A 555 -11.95 -41.79 24.88
N VAL A 556 -12.85 -42.23 24.01
CA VAL A 556 -12.90 -43.57 23.43
C VAL A 556 -12.97 -43.46 21.91
N ALA A 557 -12.16 -44.26 21.21
CA ALA A 557 -12.08 -44.28 19.75
C ALA A 557 -13.17 -45.16 19.11
N LEU A 558 -14.44 -44.84 19.41
CA LEU A 558 -15.63 -45.53 18.92
C LEU A 558 -16.68 -44.54 18.43
N SER A 559 -17.64 -45.02 17.63
CA SER A 559 -18.82 -44.23 17.26
C SER A 559 -19.79 -44.08 18.43
N GLU A 560 -20.63 -43.05 18.39
CA GLU A 560 -21.67 -42.83 19.40
C GLU A 560 -22.57 -44.06 19.58
N ALA A 561 -22.97 -44.69 18.47
CA ALA A 561 -23.83 -45.88 18.50
C ALA A 561 -23.15 -47.09 19.16
N GLU A 562 -21.84 -47.26 18.96
CA GLU A 562 -21.06 -48.31 19.64
C GLU A 562 -20.94 -48.03 21.12
N VAL A 563 -20.58 -46.81 21.50
CA VAL A 563 -20.50 -46.42 22.92
C VAL A 563 -21.84 -46.61 23.61
N ARG A 564 -22.97 -46.21 23.00
CA ARG A 564 -24.31 -46.47 23.55
C ARG A 564 -24.56 -47.96 23.80
N ARG A 565 -24.13 -48.85 22.90
CA ARG A 565 -24.23 -50.31 23.12
C ARG A 565 -23.35 -50.79 24.27
N ARG A 566 -22.14 -50.24 24.42
CA ARG A 566 -21.21 -50.59 25.51
C ARG A 566 -21.67 -50.08 26.88
N LEU A 567 -22.42 -49.00 26.90
CA LEU A 567 -23.00 -48.42 28.12
C LEU A 567 -24.33 -49.07 28.52
N ALA A 568 -24.92 -49.93 27.68
CA ALA A 568 -26.18 -50.61 28.00
C ALA A 568 -26.04 -51.44 29.30
N GLY A 569 -26.88 -51.15 30.30
CA GLY A 569 -26.81 -51.77 31.63
C GLY A 569 -25.83 -51.11 32.60
N ARG A 570 -25.21 -49.97 32.23
CA ARG A 570 -24.42 -49.08 33.09
C ARG A 570 -25.11 -47.73 33.30
N ASP A 571 -26.43 -47.70 33.13
CA ASP A 571 -27.25 -46.49 33.18
C ASP A 571 -27.16 -45.85 34.58
N GLY A 572 -26.76 -44.58 34.63
CA GLY A 572 -26.55 -43.82 35.87
C GLY A 572 -25.11 -43.84 36.40
N ASP A 573 -24.24 -44.74 35.91
CA ASP A 573 -22.82 -44.77 36.27
C ASP A 573 -21.92 -44.13 35.22
N LEU A 574 -22.26 -44.28 33.93
CA LEU A 574 -21.50 -43.75 32.79
C LEU A 574 -22.44 -43.24 31.70
N GLU A 575 -22.13 -42.07 31.16
CA GLU A 575 -22.91 -41.42 30.12
C GLU A 575 -22.00 -40.85 29.02
N ILE A 576 -22.57 -40.65 27.82
CA ILE A 576 -21.88 -39.95 26.74
C ILE A 576 -21.92 -38.45 27.02
N ALA A 577 -20.75 -37.85 27.25
CA ALA A 577 -20.61 -36.42 27.53
C ALA A 577 -20.41 -35.59 26.25
N VAL A 578 -19.62 -36.09 25.29
CA VAL A 578 -19.28 -35.35 24.07
C VAL A 578 -19.14 -36.30 22.89
N VAL A 579 -19.68 -35.93 21.74
CA VAL A 579 -19.41 -36.59 20.45
C VAL A 579 -18.55 -35.65 19.60
N ASN A 580 -17.24 -35.89 19.56
CA ASN A 580 -16.29 -35.01 18.87
C ASN A 580 -16.20 -35.30 17.37
N SER A 581 -16.36 -36.58 17.00
CA SER A 581 -16.31 -37.03 15.61
C SER A 581 -17.07 -38.36 15.46
N PRO A 582 -17.28 -38.87 14.23
CA PRO A 582 -17.90 -40.18 14.01
C PRO A 582 -17.20 -41.37 14.69
N ILE A 583 -15.95 -41.19 15.14
CA ILE A 583 -15.13 -42.23 15.78
C ILE A 583 -14.48 -41.76 17.09
N ASN A 584 -14.93 -40.64 17.66
CA ASN A 584 -14.38 -40.13 18.91
C ASN A 584 -15.48 -39.59 19.81
N VAL A 585 -15.64 -40.25 20.94
CA VAL A 585 -16.65 -39.94 21.95
C VAL A 585 -15.95 -39.76 23.29
N VAL A 586 -16.49 -38.91 24.16
CA VAL A 586 -16.08 -38.77 25.55
C VAL A 586 -17.16 -39.34 26.43
N VAL A 587 -16.79 -40.28 27.28
CA VAL A 587 -17.65 -40.89 28.32
C VAL A 587 -17.31 -40.25 29.65
N ALA A 588 -18.32 -39.95 30.46
CA ALA A 588 -18.19 -39.33 31.77
C ALA A 588 -19.02 -40.07 32.82
N GLY A 589 -18.53 -40.12 34.07
CA GLY A 589 -19.27 -40.68 35.19
C GLY A 589 -18.37 -41.11 36.34
N SER A 590 -18.74 -42.20 37.02
CA SER A 590 -18.02 -42.72 38.18
C SER A 590 -16.63 -43.27 37.83
N PRO A 591 -15.56 -42.97 38.61
CA PRO A 591 -14.19 -43.34 38.29
C PRO A 591 -13.94 -44.83 38.11
N GLU A 592 -14.52 -45.67 38.96
CA GLU A 592 -14.34 -47.12 38.93
C GLU A 592 -15.01 -47.73 37.68
N PRO A 593 -16.32 -47.54 37.42
CA PRO A 593 -16.95 -47.99 36.19
C PRO A 593 -16.24 -47.53 34.92
N LEU A 594 -15.75 -46.28 34.89
CA LEU A 594 -15.04 -45.75 33.73
C LEU A 594 -13.71 -46.48 33.51
N THR A 595 -12.98 -46.75 34.59
CA THR A 595 -11.70 -47.49 34.54
C THR A 595 -11.92 -48.91 34.03
N THR A 596 -13.00 -49.57 34.48
CA THR A 596 -13.39 -50.89 33.98
C THR A 596 -13.72 -50.87 32.49
N LEU A 597 -14.53 -49.90 32.04
CA LEU A 597 -14.85 -49.74 30.61
C LEU A 597 -13.59 -49.50 29.77
N MET A 598 -12.68 -48.63 30.24
CA MET A 598 -11.42 -48.37 29.55
C MET A 598 -10.59 -49.64 29.39
N ALA A 599 -10.44 -50.43 30.45
CA ALA A 599 -9.68 -51.69 30.42
C ALA A 599 -10.31 -52.74 29.47
N GLU A 600 -11.64 -52.85 29.45
CA GLU A 600 -12.36 -53.72 28.50
C GLU A 600 -12.08 -53.32 27.06
N LEU A 601 -12.21 -52.03 26.75
CA LEU A 601 -11.99 -51.48 25.41
C LEU A 601 -10.51 -51.64 24.99
N GLU A 602 -9.57 -51.36 25.89
CA GLU A 602 -8.14 -51.55 25.62
C GLU A 602 -7.80 -53.03 25.38
N GLY A 603 -8.42 -53.95 26.10
CA GLY A 603 -8.30 -55.40 25.87
C GLY A 603 -8.79 -55.85 24.50
N GLU A 604 -9.68 -55.09 23.87
CA GLU A 604 -10.19 -55.30 22.52
C GLU A 604 -9.40 -54.51 21.45
N GLY A 605 -8.35 -53.79 21.84
CA GLY A 605 -7.55 -52.96 20.94
C GLY A 605 -8.18 -51.62 20.60
N VAL A 606 -9.22 -51.19 21.31
CA VAL A 606 -9.83 -49.86 21.15
C VAL A 606 -9.03 -48.84 21.96
N PHE A 607 -8.64 -47.75 21.31
CA PHE A 607 -7.93 -46.67 21.99
C PHE A 607 -8.82 -45.96 23.00
N THR A 608 -8.34 -45.84 24.24
CA THR A 608 -8.95 -44.98 25.26
C THR A 608 -7.90 -44.08 25.91
N ARG A 609 -8.32 -42.92 26.42
CA ARG A 609 -7.45 -42.03 27.19
C ARG A 609 -8.25 -41.24 28.21
N ARG A 610 -7.80 -41.26 29.46
CA ARG A 610 -8.41 -40.45 30.54
C ARG A 610 -8.18 -38.96 30.25
N VAL A 611 -9.24 -38.17 30.40
CA VAL A 611 -9.18 -36.71 30.35
C VAL A 611 -8.63 -36.21 31.67
N SER A 612 -7.74 -35.22 31.64
CA SER A 612 -7.11 -34.66 32.85
C SER A 612 -8.07 -33.73 33.62
N VAL A 613 -9.14 -34.31 34.14
CA VAL A 613 -10.16 -33.71 35.01
C VAL A 613 -10.49 -34.68 36.14
N ASP A 614 -10.82 -34.12 37.30
CA ASP A 614 -11.19 -34.81 38.54
C ASP A 614 -12.71 -34.83 38.80
N TYR A 615 -13.48 -34.38 37.81
CA TYR A 615 -14.94 -34.36 37.82
C TYR A 615 -15.52 -34.92 36.50
N ALA A 616 -16.81 -35.23 36.50
CA ALA A 616 -17.55 -35.72 35.34
C ALA A 616 -18.56 -34.65 34.89
N SER A 617 -18.32 -34.02 33.74
CA SER A 617 -19.22 -33.00 33.15
C SER A 617 -20.12 -33.62 32.08
N HIS A 618 -21.28 -32.99 31.85
CA HIS A 618 -22.27 -33.40 30.83
C HIS A 618 -22.86 -34.80 31.07
N CYS A 619 -23.05 -35.13 32.34
CA CYS A 619 -23.77 -36.31 32.80
C CYS A 619 -24.52 -35.99 34.11
N SER A 620 -25.31 -36.93 34.61
CA SER A 620 -26.08 -36.80 35.86
C SER A 620 -25.28 -36.29 37.07
N HIS A 621 -23.96 -36.47 37.10
CA HIS A 621 -23.10 -35.94 38.18
C HIS A 621 -23.21 -34.42 38.35
N VAL A 622 -23.48 -33.64 37.31
CA VAL A 622 -23.59 -32.17 37.42
C VAL A 622 -24.97 -31.69 37.85
N GLU A 623 -25.97 -32.56 37.98
CA GLU A 623 -27.33 -32.17 38.40
C GLU A 623 -27.35 -31.53 39.80
N VAL A 624 -26.45 -31.95 40.69
CA VAL A 624 -26.29 -31.37 42.03
C VAL A 624 -25.86 -29.90 41.99
N LEU A 625 -25.31 -29.41 40.87
CA LEU A 625 -24.93 -28.01 40.70
C LEU A 625 -26.13 -27.10 40.42
N ALA A 626 -27.24 -27.66 39.94
CA ALA A 626 -28.48 -26.92 39.65
C ALA A 626 -29.37 -26.75 40.88
N ALA A 627 -29.20 -27.62 41.89
CA ALA A 627 -29.84 -27.51 43.21
C ALA A 627 -29.15 -26.43 44.07
#